data_AF-A0A543ATJ1-F1
#
_entry.id   AF-A0A543ATJ1-F1
#
_cell.length_a   1.000
_cell.length_b   1.000
_cell.length_c   1.000
_cell.angle_alpha   90.00
_cell.angle_beta   90.00
_cell.angle_gamma   90.00
#
_symmetry.space_group_name_H-M   'P 1'
#
loop_
_entity.id
_entity.type
_entity.pdbx_description
1 polymer ?
#
loop_
_entity_poly.entity_id
_entity_poly.type
_entity_poly.pdbx_seq_one_letter_code
_entity_poly.pdbx_strand_id
1 'polypeptide(L)'
;MVEVIVDVSGEPAVKSELLAWIQRIPLVAELDPRHIDGEITATLASPAQLGTLAMAVATFLRTKPGEQRPTVTVSAPNGELLDLTASPDPHAIRRVYIAMDKPAPPPPLPATPAIDSIVDAEIIEDDPGPAPSSSV
;
A
#
# COMPACT_ATOMS: atom_id res chain seq x y z
N MET A 1 -15.01 2.64 1.49
CA MET A 1 -14.77 2.67 0.03
C MET A 1 -13.27 2.74 -0.15
N VAL A 2 -12.74 1.89 -1.01
CA VAL A 2 -11.32 1.71 -1.29
C VAL A 2 -11.07 2.25 -2.69
N GLU A 3 -10.26 3.29 -2.80
CA GLU A 3 -9.70 3.71 -4.07
C GLU A 3 -8.59 2.72 -4.45
N VAL A 4 -8.59 2.25 -5.69
CA VAL A 4 -7.56 1.35 -6.20
C VAL A 4 -6.98 1.87 -7.49
N ILE A 5 -5.71 1.55 -7.68
CA ILE A 5 -4.96 1.82 -8.91
C ILE A 5 -4.78 0.48 -9.62
N VAL A 6 -5.08 0.45 -10.91
CA VAL A 6 -4.88 -0.70 -11.79
C VAL A 6 -3.66 -0.40 -12.66
N ASP A 7 -2.55 -1.03 -12.31
CA ASP A 7 -1.35 -1.02 -13.13
C ASP A 7 -1.40 -2.14 -14.16
N VAL A 8 -0.90 -1.83 -15.36
CA VAL A 8 -0.91 -2.74 -16.51
C VAL A 8 0.47 -2.68 -17.13
N SER A 9 1.14 -3.83 -17.20
CA SER A 9 2.43 -3.91 -17.86
C SER A 9 2.29 -3.81 -19.38
N GLY A 10 3.30 -3.21 -20.02
CA GLY A 10 3.38 -3.10 -21.47
C GLY A 10 3.06 -1.71 -22.00
N GLU A 11 2.61 -1.68 -23.26
CA GLU A 11 2.41 -0.43 -24.00
C GLU A 11 1.18 0.38 -23.50
N PRO A 12 1.21 1.72 -23.60
CA PRO A 12 0.08 2.57 -23.21
C PRO A 12 -1.21 2.29 -24.00
N ALA A 13 -1.09 1.70 -25.20
CA ALA A 13 -2.23 1.22 -25.97
C ALA A 13 -3.01 0.12 -25.23
N VAL A 14 -2.32 -0.78 -24.52
CA VAL A 14 -2.94 -1.88 -23.77
C VAL A 14 -3.72 -1.36 -22.57
N LYS A 15 -3.18 -0.36 -21.86
CA LYS A 15 -3.90 0.37 -20.79
C LYS A 15 -5.21 0.98 -21.32
N SER A 16 -5.13 1.67 -22.46
CA SER A 16 -6.30 2.29 -23.09
C SER A 16 -7.34 1.27 -23.54
N GLU A 17 -6.89 0.15 -24.09
CA GLU A 17 -7.75 -0.96 -24.51
C GLU A 17 -8.44 -1.62 -23.32
N LEU A 18 -7.71 -1.84 -22.21
CA LEU A 18 -8.28 -2.39 -20.99
C LEU A 18 -9.34 -1.45 -20.41
N LEU A 19 -9.06 -0.14 -20.34
CA LEU A 19 -10.03 0.85 -19.86
C LEU A 19 -11.31 0.82 -20.72
N ALA A 20 -11.17 0.86 -22.04
CA ALA A 20 -12.30 0.79 -22.96
C ALA A 20 -13.06 -0.55 -22.82
N TRP A 21 -12.36 -1.65 -22.52
CA TRP A 21 -12.97 -2.94 -22.27
C TRP A 21 -13.83 -2.93 -21.01
N ILE A 22 -13.28 -2.48 -19.88
CA ILE A 22 -14.00 -2.49 -18.60
C ILE A 22 -15.18 -1.51 -18.60
N GLN A 23 -15.07 -0.37 -19.30
CA GLN A 23 -16.16 0.59 -19.44
C GLN A 23 -17.35 0.06 -20.27
N ARG A 24 -17.16 -1.00 -21.08
CA ARG A 24 -18.26 -1.66 -21.79
C ARG A 24 -19.12 -2.54 -20.87
N ILE A 25 -18.65 -2.86 -19.68
CA ILE A 25 -19.35 -3.72 -18.73
C ILE A 25 -20.06 -2.81 -17.72
N PRO A 26 -21.41 -2.74 -17.70
CA PRO A 26 -22.13 -1.78 -16.87
C PRO A 26 -21.74 -1.83 -15.38
N LEU A 27 -21.61 -3.04 -14.83
CA LEU A 27 -21.23 -3.25 -13.43
C LEU A 27 -19.82 -2.75 -13.08
N VAL A 28 -18.93 -2.67 -14.07
CA VAL A 28 -17.56 -2.16 -13.86
C VAL A 28 -17.49 -0.67 -14.16
N ALA A 29 -18.31 -0.16 -15.08
CA ALA A 29 -18.47 1.27 -15.32
C ALA A 29 -19.00 2.01 -14.07
N GLU A 30 -19.82 1.35 -13.25
CA GLU A 30 -20.26 1.86 -11.94
C GLU A 30 -19.11 2.12 -10.95
N LEU A 31 -17.93 1.55 -11.17
CA LEU A 31 -16.73 1.78 -10.34
C LEU A 31 -16.00 3.08 -10.72
N ASP A 32 -16.54 3.82 -11.69
CA ASP A 32 -15.98 5.03 -12.30
C ASP A 32 -14.50 4.89 -12.72
N PRO A 33 -14.15 3.87 -13.53
CA PRO A 33 -12.77 3.66 -13.95
C PRO A 33 -12.32 4.80 -14.87
N ARG A 34 -11.23 5.48 -14.50
CA ARG A 34 -10.71 6.66 -15.24
C ARG A 34 -9.19 6.70 -15.26
N HIS A 35 -8.65 7.33 -16.29
CA HIS A 35 -7.20 7.59 -16.38
C HIS A 35 -6.83 8.80 -15.52
N ILE A 36 -5.89 8.60 -14.59
CA ILE A 36 -5.22 9.65 -13.82
C ILE A 36 -3.72 9.39 -13.93
N ASP A 37 -2.95 10.39 -14.40
CA ASP A 37 -1.48 10.34 -14.47
C ASP A 37 -0.87 9.09 -15.14
N GLY A 38 -1.58 8.52 -16.14
CA GLY A 38 -1.13 7.33 -16.87
C GLY A 38 -1.48 5.99 -16.21
N GLU A 39 -2.28 6.03 -15.15
CA GLU A 39 -2.81 4.87 -14.43
C GLU A 39 -4.34 4.84 -14.51
N ILE A 40 -4.92 3.64 -14.34
CA ILE A 40 -6.36 3.49 -14.27
C ILE A 40 -6.76 3.47 -12.80
N THR A 41 -7.59 4.40 -12.37
CA THR A 41 -8.12 4.47 -11.00
C THR A 41 -9.57 4.03 -10.98
N ALA A 42 -9.99 3.34 -9.92
CA ALA A 42 -11.38 2.93 -9.70
C ALA A 42 -11.74 2.97 -8.21
N THR A 43 -13.02 3.11 -7.89
CA THR A 43 -13.51 3.11 -6.50
C THR A 43 -14.32 1.86 -6.21
N LEU A 44 -13.95 1.16 -5.13
CA LEU A 44 -14.58 -0.07 -4.70
C LEU A 44 -15.29 0.14 -3.35
N ALA A 45 -16.50 -0.36 -3.22
CA ALA A 45 -17.31 -0.34 -2.00
C ALA A 45 -17.53 -1.75 -1.41
N SER A 46 -17.17 -2.81 -2.14
CA SER A 46 -17.34 -4.18 -1.64
C SER A 46 -16.37 -5.19 -2.28
N PRO A 47 -16.15 -6.36 -1.64
CA PRO A 47 -15.39 -7.46 -2.25
C PRO A 47 -15.97 -7.93 -3.59
N ALA A 48 -17.29 -7.84 -3.76
CA ALA A 48 -17.97 -8.25 -4.99
C ALA A 48 -17.61 -7.34 -6.17
N GLN A 49 -17.40 -6.05 -5.92
CA GLN A 49 -16.96 -5.11 -6.95
C GLN A 49 -15.51 -5.38 -7.37
N LEU A 50 -14.61 -5.69 -6.42
CA LEU A 50 -13.26 -6.16 -6.77
C LEU A 50 -13.31 -7.46 -7.60
N GLY A 51 -14.20 -8.38 -7.25
CA GLY A 51 -14.43 -9.61 -8.01
C GLY A 51 -14.97 -9.35 -9.43
N THR A 52 -15.85 -8.36 -9.58
CA THR A 52 -16.38 -7.96 -10.89
C THR A 52 -15.29 -7.36 -11.77
N LEU A 53 -14.48 -6.45 -11.21
CA LEU A 53 -13.30 -5.90 -11.89
C LEU A 53 -12.32 -7.01 -12.29
N ALA A 54 -11.99 -7.90 -11.36
CA ALA A 54 -11.09 -9.03 -11.60
C ALA A 54 -11.61 -9.95 -12.72
N MET A 55 -12.91 -10.22 -12.77
CA MET A 55 -13.51 -11.05 -13.82
C MET A 55 -13.50 -10.35 -15.19
N ALA A 56 -13.74 -9.04 -15.22
CA ALA A 56 -13.66 -8.25 -16.44
C ALA A 56 -12.25 -8.25 -17.03
N VAL A 57 -11.24 -8.02 -16.18
CA VAL A 57 -9.82 -8.09 -16.54
C VAL A 57 -9.44 -9.51 -16.96
N ALA A 58 -9.89 -10.53 -16.23
CA ALA A 58 -9.63 -11.93 -16.61
C ALA A 58 -10.16 -12.26 -18.00
N THR A 59 -11.35 -11.74 -18.35
CA THR A 59 -11.94 -11.93 -19.67
C THR A 59 -11.13 -11.20 -20.74
N PHE A 60 -10.67 -9.98 -20.47
CA PHE A 60 -9.75 -9.25 -21.35
C PHE A 60 -8.44 -10.03 -21.57
N LEU A 61 -7.81 -10.55 -20.51
CA LEU A 61 -6.58 -11.33 -20.64
C LEU A 61 -6.79 -12.60 -21.48
N ARG A 62 -7.98 -13.21 -21.45
CA ARG A 62 -8.32 -14.36 -22.29
C ARG A 62 -8.48 -14.03 -23.76
N THR A 63 -8.77 -12.77 -24.14
CA THR A 63 -8.82 -12.37 -25.55
C THR A 63 -7.43 -12.20 -26.17
N LYS A 64 -6.38 -12.12 -25.33
CA LYS A 64 -4.99 -11.95 -25.75
C LYS A 64 -4.25 -13.31 -25.83
N PRO A 65 -3.38 -13.50 -26.84
CA PRO A 65 -2.46 -14.63 -26.90
C PRO A 65 -1.57 -14.68 -25.66
N GLY A 66 -1.23 -15.88 -25.16
CA GLY A 66 -0.47 -16.06 -23.91
C GLY A 66 0.83 -15.26 -23.82
N GLU A 67 1.59 -15.20 -24.91
CA GLU A 67 2.86 -14.45 -25.01
C GLU A 67 2.69 -12.92 -25.02
N GLN A 68 1.48 -12.43 -25.29
CA GLN A 68 1.14 -11.01 -25.38
C GLN A 68 0.19 -10.58 -24.26
N ARG A 69 -0.03 -11.44 -23.25
CA ARG A 69 -0.89 -11.10 -22.11
C ARG A 69 -0.14 -10.10 -21.22
N PRO A 70 -0.72 -8.91 -20.99
CA PRO A 70 -0.17 -8.00 -20.01
C PRO A 70 -0.33 -8.58 -18.60
N THR A 71 0.57 -8.20 -17.72
CA THR A 71 0.38 -8.34 -16.28
C THR A 71 -0.51 -7.20 -15.82
N VAL A 72 -1.52 -7.48 -15.01
CA VAL A 72 -2.39 -6.45 -14.45
C VAL A 72 -2.40 -6.62 -12.94
N THR A 73 -2.10 -5.56 -12.20
CA THR A 73 -2.04 -5.56 -10.75
C THR A 73 -2.92 -4.44 -10.20
N VAL A 74 -3.71 -4.74 -9.19
CA VAL A 74 -4.52 -3.76 -8.46
C VAL A 74 -3.80 -3.43 -7.17
N SER A 75 -3.61 -2.15 -6.88
CA SER A 75 -3.01 -1.67 -5.64
C SER A 75 -3.97 -0.74 -4.89
N ALA A 76 -3.89 -0.77 -3.56
CA ALA A 76 -4.57 0.18 -2.69
C ALA A 76 -3.55 1.15 -2.04
N PRO A 77 -3.99 2.34 -1.57
CA PRO A 77 -3.11 3.32 -0.92
C PRO A 77 -2.36 2.81 0.31
N ASN A 78 -2.85 1.73 0.93
CA ASN A 78 -2.21 1.09 2.07
C ASN A 78 -1.08 0.10 1.69
N GLY A 79 -0.80 -0.06 0.39
CA GLY A 79 0.26 -0.92 -0.14
C GLY A 79 -0.18 -2.36 -0.43
N GLU A 80 -1.43 -2.72 -0.17
CA GLU A 80 -1.96 -4.05 -0.51
C GLU A 80 -2.12 -4.21 -2.04
N LEU A 81 -1.72 -5.38 -2.55
CA LEU A 81 -1.68 -5.68 -3.98
C LEU A 81 -2.49 -6.95 -4.31
N LEU A 82 -3.11 -6.95 -5.49
CA LEU A 82 -3.75 -8.13 -6.08
C LEU A 82 -3.35 -8.26 -7.55
N ASP A 83 -2.67 -9.34 -7.89
CA ASP A 83 -2.42 -9.69 -9.28
C ASP A 83 -3.69 -10.26 -9.93
N LEU A 84 -4.10 -9.66 -11.04
CA LEU A 84 -5.22 -10.09 -11.84
C LEU A 84 -4.75 -11.03 -12.94
N THR A 85 -5.31 -12.23 -12.93
CA THR A 85 -4.96 -13.28 -13.89
C THR A 85 -6.16 -13.65 -14.75
N ALA A 86 -5.92 -14.46 -15.78
CA ALA A 86 -6.99 -15.03 -16.59
C ALA A 86 -7.89 -16.03 -15.81
N SER A 87 -7.57 -16.36 -14.55
CA SER A 87 -8.34 -17.25 -13.69
C SER A 87 -8.36 -16.71 -12.25
N PRO A 88 -9.18 -15.70 -11.96
CA PRO A 88 -9.23 -15.06 -10.64
C PRO A 88 -9.75 -16.03 -9.57
N ASP A 89 -9.10 -16.03 -8.39
CA ASP A 89 -9.55 -16.77 -7.21
C ASP A 89 -10.47 -15.88 -6.33
N PRO A 90 -11.78 -16.20 -6.19
CA PRO A 90 -12.70 -15.44 -5.35
C PRO A 90 -12.26 -15.34 -3.88
N HIS A 91 -11.58 -16.36 -3.36
CA HIS A 91 -11.12 -16.37 -1.96
C HIS A 91 -9.91 -15.45 -1.78
N ALA A 92 -8.97 -15.42 -2.73
CA ALA A 92 -7.89 -14.45 -2.75
C ALA A 92 -8.43 -13.02 -2.86
N ILE A 93 -9.33 -12.77 -3.81
CA ILE A 93 -9.98 -11.46 -4.02
C ILE A 93 -10.63 -10.95 -2.74
N ARG A 94 -11.45 -11.79 -2.09
CA ARG A 94 -12.13 -11.40 -0.85
C ARG A 94 -11.13 -11.07 0.26
N ARG A 95 -10.08 -11.87 0.41
CA ARG A 95 -9.04 -11.63 1.43
C ARG A 95 -8.30 -10.33 1.18
N VAL A 96 -7.90 -10.09 -0.07
CA VAL A 96 -7.17 -8.86 -0.43
C VAL A 96 -8.06 -7.63 -0.27
N TYR A 97 -9.33 -7.67 -0.68
CA TYR A 97 -10.24 -6.54 -0.42
C TYR A 97 -10.31 -6.19 1.07
N ILE A 98 -10.45 -7.21 1.94
CA ILE A 98 -10.50 -6.99 3.39
C ILE A 98 -9.18 -6.38 3.91
N ALA A 99 -8.05 -6.68 3.28
CA ALA A 99 -6.78 -6.05 3.60
C ALA A 99 -6.70 -4.61 3.08
N MET A 100 -7.14 -4.36 1.84
CA MET A 100 -7.19 -3.02 1.21
C MET A 100 -8.12 -2.05 1.93
N ASP A 101 -9.21 -2.54 2.55
CA ASP A 101 -10.16 -1.72 3.31
C ASP A 101 -9.64 -1.34 4.72
N LYS A 102 -8.48 -1.87 5.14
CA LYS A 102 -7.85 -1.48 6.41
C LYS A 102 -7.05 -0.19 6.23
N PRO A 103 -7.08 0.72 7.22
CA PRO A 103 -6.24 1.91 7.20
C PRO A 103 -4.76 1.50 7.13
N ALA A 104 -3.97 2.30 6.40
CA ALA A 104 -2.52 2.13 6.35
C ALA A 104 -1.94 2.13 7.77
N PRO A 105 -0.96 1.26 8.07
CA PRO A 105 -0.29 1.31 9.36
C PRO A 105 0.31 2.72 9.55
N PRO A 106 0.24 3.29 10.77
CA PRO A 106 0.87 4.57 11.03
C PRO A 106 2.35 4.49 10.68
N PRO A 107 2.95 5.55 10.12
CA PRO A 107 4.37 5.57 9.85
C PRO A 107 5.13 5.23 11.15
N PRO A 108 6.22 4.45 11.07
CA PRO A 108 7.03 4.19 12.25
C PRO A 108 7.42 5.54 12.84
N LEU A 109 7.12 5.75 14.12
CA LEU A 109 7.59 6.93 14.83
C LEU A 109 9.11 7.00 14.62
N PRO A 110 9.68 8.15 14.24
CA PRO A 110 11.12 8.29 14.20
C PRO A 110 11.64 7.83 15.56
N ALA A 111 12.53 6.84 15.56
CA ALA A 111 13.14 6.35 16.79
C ALA A 111 13.72 7.58 17.50
N THR A 112 13.13 7.95 18.64
CA THR A 112 13.75 8.94 19.52
C THR A 112 15.16 8.42 19.78
N PRO A 113 16.23 9.17 19.46
CA PRO A 113 17.56 8.74 19.82
C PRO A 113 17.54 8.50 21.34
N ALA A 114 17.83 7.27 21.75
CA ALA A 114 18.04 6.95 23.15
C ALA A 114 19.19 7.85 23.62
N ILE A 115 18.90 8.85 24.44
CA ILE A 115 19.92 9.61 25.14
C ILE A 115 20.41 8.70 26.25
N ASP A 116 21.24 7.72 25.90
CA ASP A 116 21.95 6.84 26.83
C ASP A 116 23.39 7.38 27.01
N SER A 117 23.46 8.63 27.43
CA SER A 117 24.71 9.29 27.83
C SER A 117 24.37 10.39 28.83
N ILE A 118 23.88 9.98 29.99
CA ILE A 118 24.18 10.73 31.20
C ILE A 118 25.61 10.30 31.56
N VAL A 119 26.56 11.19 31.24
CA VAL A 119 27.92 11.12 31.76
C VAL A 119 27.82 11.08 33.28
N ASP A 120 28.33 10.00 33.86
CA ASP A 120 28.63 9.87 35.28
C ASP A 120 29.73 10.88 35.61
N ALA A 121 29.31 12.12 35.89
CA ALA A 121 30.16 13.12 36.51
C ALA A 121 30.04 12.92 38.02
N GLU A 122 30.69 11.90 38.55
CA GLU A 122 31.01 11.84 39.98
C GLU A 122 31.90 13.05 40.28
N ILE A 123 31.30 13.95 41.04
CA ILE A 123 31.85 15.22 41.50
C ILE A 123 32.94 14.90 42.54
N ILE A 124 34.12 15.48 42.34
CA ILE A 124 35.20 15.52 43.33
C ILE A 124 34.63 16.08 44.64
N GLU A 125 34.58 15.25 45.68
CA GLU A 125 34.27 15.65 47.05
C GLU A 125 35.32 16.67 47.55
N ASP A 126 34.92 17.94 47.56
CA ASP A 126 35.52 19.01 48.34
C ASP A 126 35.04 18.84 49.79
N ASP A 127 35.86 18.27 50.66
CA ASP A 127 35.62 18.17 52.10
C ASP A 127 36.29 19.36 52.82
N PRO A 128 35.49 20.32 53.36
CA PRO A 128 36.02 21.47 54.08
C PRO A 128 36.17 21.21 55.59
N GLY A 129 37.37 20.79 56.03
CA GLY A 129 37.98 21.07 57.35
C GLY A 129 37.29 20.55 58.64
N PRO A 130 38.09 20.21 59.67
CA PRO A 130 38.24 21.22 60.74
C PRO A 130 39.63 21.25 61.40
N ALA A 131 40.03 22.44 61.86
CA ALA A 131 41.15 22.63 62.80
C ALA A 131 40.80 22.05 64.19
N PRO A 132 41.82 21.72 65.01
CA PRO A 132 42.03 22.60 66.15
C PRO A 132 43.51 22.88 66.52
N SER A 133 43.65 24.02 67.19
CA SER A 133 44.82 24.64 67.81
C SER A 133 45.75 23.73 68.63
N SER A 134 47.05 24.09 68.68
CA SER A 134 47.73 24.38 69.95
C SER A 134 49.07 25.10 69.75
N SER A 135 49.28 26.12 70.58
CA SER A 135 50.49 26.90 70.79
C SER A 135 51.55 26.14 71.58
N VAL A 136 52.82 26.33 71.23
CA VAL A 136 53.98 26.71 72.08
C VAL A 136 55.25 26.68 71.23
#